data_AF-A0A147BWK8-F1
#
_entry.id   AF-A0A147BWK8-F1
#
_cell.length_a   1.000
_cell.length_b   1.000
_cell.length_c   1.000
_cell.angle_alpha   90.00
_cell.angle_beta   90.00
_cell.angle_gamma   90.00
#
_symmetry.space_group_name_H-M   'P 1'
#
loop_
_entity.id
_entity.type
_entity.pdbx_description
1 polymer ?
#
loop_
_entity_poly.entity_id
_entity_poly.type
_entity_poly.pdbx_seq_one_letter_code
_entity_poly.pdbx_strand_id
1 'polypeptide(L)' 'SAALSKEVCEAPHATSSCGSDAELGDFYYYNGGTEKCEKVFSCAAPGYYRTENECSTECPYGIYASSG' A
#
# COMPACT_ATOMS: atom_id res chain seq x y z
N SER A 1 1.01 -8.97 12.82
CA SER A 1 0.06 -7.92 12.46
C SER A 1 -1.27 -8.54 12.07
N ALA A 2 -2.37 -7.80 12.16
CA ALA A 2 -3.69 -8.23 11.70
C ALA A 2 -4.00 -7.47 10.41
N ALA A 3 -4.61 -8.15 9.43
CA ALA A 3 -4.97 -7.52 8.16
C ALA A 3 -5.91 -6.33 8.38
N LEU A 4 -5.68 -5.25 7.63
CA LEU A 4 -6.58 -4.10 7.54
C LEU A 4 -7.86 -4.50 6.82
N SER A 5 -8.93 -3.72 6.98
CA SER A 5 -10.15 -3.95 6.22
C SER A 5 -9.95 -3.61 4.73
N LYS A 6 -10.73 -4.27 3.87
CA LYS A 6 -10.71 -4.03 2.41
C LYS A 6 -10.93 -2.56 2.08
N GLU A 7 -11.86 -1.92 2.78
CA GLU A 7 -12.17 -0.49 2.61
C GLU A 7 -10.95 0.42 2.91
N VAL A 8 -10.14 0.08 3.92
CA VAL A 8 -8.91 0.84 4.23
C VAL A 8 -7.85 0.62 3.16
N CYS A 9 -7.69 -0.61 2.67
CA CYS A 9 -6.73 -0.94 1.62
C CYS A 9 -7.08 -0.30 0.26
N GLU A 10 -8.36 -0.18 -0.05
CA GLU A 10 -8.86 0.40 -1.31
C GLU A 10 -9.08 1.92 -1.25
N ALA A 11 -8.81 2.54 -0.10
CA ALA A 11 -8.92 3.99 0.06
C ALA A 11 -8.00 4.72 -0.94
N PRO A 12 -8.45 5.85 -1.51
CA PRO A 12 -7.64 6.61 -2.46
C PRO A 12 -6.35 7.11 -1.82
N HIS A 13 -5.22 6.85 -2.48
CA HIS A 13 -3.91 7.33 -2.05
C HIS A 13 -3.69 8.76 -2.54
N ALA A 14 -3.64 9.71 -1.61
CA ALA A 14 -3.37 11.10 -1.94
C ALA A 14 -1.87 11.28 -2.25
N THR A 15 -1.56 11.69 -3.48
CA THR A 15 -0.20 12.15 -3.84
C THR A 15 0.03 13.54 -3.24
N SER A 16 0.48 13.55 -1.99
CA SER A 16 0.84 14.77 -1.28
C SER A 16 2.23 15.24 -1.73
N SER A 17 2.45 16.55 -1.82
CA SER A 17 3.81 17.07 -1.97
C SER A 17 4.64 16.71 -0.75
N CYS A 18 5.78 16.04 -0.96
CA CYS A 18 6.68 15.67 0.11
C CYS A 18 7.29 16.93 0.76
N GLY A 19 7.32 16.96 2.10
CA GLY A 19 8.05 17.99 2.84
C GLY A 19 9.56 17.88 2.62
N SER A 20 10.29 18.94 2.93
CA SER A 20 11.74 19.02 2.75
C SER A 20 12.53 17.92 3.48
N ASP A 21 12.00 17.48 4.63
CA ASP A 21 12.60 16.43 5.48
C ASP A 21 11.90 15.08 5.33
N ALA A 22 11.05 14.93 4.31
CA ALA A 22 10.33 13.68 4.08
C ALA A 22 11.30 12.58 3.63
N GLU A 23 11.08 11.39 4.16
CA GLU A 23 11.82 10.23 3.71
C GLU A 23 11.31 9.79 2.33
N LEU A 24 12.16 9.95 1.31
CA LEU A 24 11.87 9.58 -0.07
C LEU A 24 12.38 8.18 -0.37
N GLY A 25 11.66 7.47 -1.23
CA GLY A 25 12.10 6.17 -1.69
C GLY A 25 11.02 5.43 -2.46
N ASP A 26 11.33 4.17 -2.71
CA ASP A 26 10.38 3.21 -3.26
C ASP A 26 9.51 2.63 -2.16
N PHE A 27 8.19 2.67 -2.37
CA PHE A 27 7.19 2.11 -1.48
C PHE A 27 6.17 1.27 -2.25
N TYR A 28 5.36 0.51 -1.53
CA TYR A 28 4.28 -0.30 -2.04
C TYR A 28 2.95 0.13 -1.43
N TYR A 29 1.88 0.19 -2.21
CA TYR A 29 0.53 0.48 -1.73
C TYR A 29 -0.46 -0.48 -2.38
N TYR A 30 -1.56 -0.81 -1.71
CA TYR A 30 -2.62 -1.62 -2.32
C TYR A 30 -3.44 -0.75 -3.27
N ASN A 31 -3.51 -1.14 -4.54
CA ASN A 31 -4.33 -0.47 -5.53
C ASN A 31 -5.61 -1.28 -5.75
N GLY A 32 -6.74 -0.77 -5.27
CA GLY A 32 -8.06 -1.39 -5.46
C GLY A 32 -8.51 -1.49 -6.92
N GLY A 33 -7.96 -0.68 -7.82
CA GLY A 33 -8.25 -0.75 -9.27
C GLY A 33 -7.52 -1.90 -9.98
N THR A 34 -6.36 -2.32 -9.48
CA THR A 34 -5.58 -3.46 -10.01
C THR A 34 -5.60 -4.68 -9.09
N GLU A 35 -6.21 -4.54 -7.91
CA GLU A 35 -6.37 -5.56 -6.86
C GLU A 35 -5.04 -6.20 -6.41
N LYS A 36 -3.96 -5.41 -6.38
CA LYS A 36 -2.60 -5.83 -5.99
C LYS A 36 -1.79 -4.69 -5.37
N CYS A 37 -0.63 -5.03 -4.80
CA CYS A 37 0.32 -4.05 -4.29
C CYS A 37 1.21 -3.53 -5.43
N GLU A 38 1.23 -2.22 -5.61
CA GLU A 38 1.99 -1.56 -6.67
C GLU A 38 3.09 -0.68 -6.11
N LYS A 39 4.22 -0.66 -6.83
CA LYS A 39 5.40 0.13 -6.46
C LYS A 39 5.22 1.58 -6.88
N VAL A 40 5.60 2.51 -6.01
CA VAL A 40 5.60 3.95 -6.28
C VAL A 40 6.83 4.61 -5.68
N PHE A 41 7.44 5.54 -6.41
CA PHE A 41 8.45 6.43 -5.84
C PHE A 41 7.74 7.63 -5.21
N SER A 42 7.85 7.76 -3.90
CA SER A 42 7.13 8.76 -3.11
C SER A 42 7.90 9.08 -1.83
N CYS A 43 7.33 9.95 -0.99
CA CYS A 43 7.65 9.96 0.42
C CYS A 43 6.88 8.90 1.20
N ALA A 44 7.40 8.53 2.37
CA ALA A 44 6.69 7.71 3.35
C ALA A 44 5.34 8.34 3.71
N ALA A 45 4.29 7.54 3.67
CA ALA A 45 2.91 7.94 3.97
C ALA A 45 2.11 6.76 4.56
N PRO A 46 1.00 7.02 5.28
CA PRO A 46 0.09 5.95 5.69
C PRO A 46 -0.40 5.14 4.50
N GLY A 47 -0.41 3.81 4.62
CA GLY A 47 -0.76 2.90 3.53
C GLY A 47 0.36 2.64 2.52
N TYR A 48 1.55 3.20 2.74
CA TYR A 48 2.75 2.96 1.95
C TYR A 48 3.71 2.10 2.76
N TYR A 49 4.07 0.95 2.20
CA TYR A 49 4.85 -0.11 2.84
C TYR A 49 6.24 -0.23 2.20
N ARG A 50 7.23 -0.73 2.94
CA ARG A 50 8.61 -0.84 2.44
C ARG A 50 8.81 -1.99 1.46
N THR A 51 7.97 -3.00 1.56
CA THR A 51 8.07 -4.21 0.73
C THR A 51 6.69 -4.63 0.25
N GLU A 52 6.65 -5.31 -0.90
CA GLU A 52 5.41 -5.87 -1.42
C GLU A 52 4.78 -6.87 -0.43
N ASN A 53 5.61 -7.69 0.23
CA ASN A 53 5.15 -8.69 1.19
C ASN A 53 4.47 -8.05 2.42
N GLU A 54 4.99 -6.92 2.90
CA GLU A 54 4.35 -6.17 3.99
C GLU A 54 2.99 -5.63 3.54
N CYS A 55 2.93 -5.04 2.35
CA CYS A 55 1.67 -4.58 1.76
C CYS A 55 0.65 -5.72 1.61
N SER A 56 1.04 -6.88 1.06
CA SER A 56 0.13 -8.01 0.86
C SER A 56 -0.29 -8.69 2.17
N THR A 57 0.54 -8.61 3.21
CA THR A 57 0.20 -9.11 4.56
C THR A 57 -0.85 -8.22 5.23
N GLU A 58 -0.71 -6.90 5.09
CA GLU A 58 -1.67 -5.93 5.64
C GLU A 58 -2.96 -5.87 4.81
N CYS A 59 -2.86 -6.07 3.49
CA CYS A 59 -3.96 -6.04 2.52
C CYS A 59 -4.04 -7.36 1.72
N PRO A 60 -4.47 -8.49 2.35
CA PRO A 60 -4.52 -9.82 1.73
C PRO A 60 -5.78 -10.00 0.85
N TYR A 61 -6.01 -9.06 -0.06
CA TYR A 61 -7.16 -9.00 -0.95
C TYR A 61 -6.74 -9.13 -2.41
N GLY A 62 -7.72 -9.31 -3.31
CA GLY A 62 -7.45 -9.41 -4.73
C GLY A 62 -6.60 -10.62 -5.06
N ILE A 63 -5.45 -10.41 -5.70
CA ILE A 63 -4.52 -11.50 -6.07
C ILE A 63 -3.89 -12.21 -4.85
N TYR A 64 -3.95 -11.59 -3.66
CA TYR A 64 -3.40 -12.15 -2.43
C TYR A 64 -4.44 -12.89 -1.58
N ALA A 65 -5.71 -12.90 -1.98
CA ALA A 65 -6.73 -13.64 -1.27
C ALA A 65 -6.46 -15.14 -1.41
N SER A 66 -6.36 -15.85 -0.29
CA SER A 66 -6.27 -17.31 -0.31
C SER A 66 -7.50 -17.89 -1.01
N SER A 67 -7.27 -18.66 -2.07
CA SER A 67 -8.32 -19.50 -2.66
C SER A 67 -8.64 -20.58 -1.64
N GLY A 68 -9.81 -20.46 -0.98
CA GLY A 68 -10.33 -21.48 -0.09
C GLY A 68 -10.58 -22.81 -0.80
#